data_AF-H5XKJ2-F1
#
_entry.id   AF-H5XKJ2-F1
#
_cell.length_a   1.000
_cell.length_b   1.000
_cell.length_c   1.000
_cell.angle_alpha   90.00
_cell.angle_beta   90.00
_cell.angle_gamma   90.00
#
_symmetry.space_group_name_H-M   'P 1'
#
loop_
_entity.id
_entity.type
_entity.pdbx_description
1 polymer ?
#
loop_
_entity_poly.entity_id
_entity_poly.type
_entity_poly.pdbx_seq_one_letter_code
_entity_poly.pdbx_strand_id
1 'polypeptide(L)'
;MTPPLGRDRLRRTIAAPSGTPTVAPQRRAVVVGGGIAGLAAATGLAERGVAVELVERQPYLGGRVGGWTVSLPDGHRTGMSRGFHAFFRQYYNLRALLARAEPDLSVLRPVPDYPLVDAHGRVDSFRGLPRTPPWNALAFALRSPTFGASGLLRVAAREALPLVDVRLPDVYTTLDDLDARTFLDRVRFPDAARHLAFDVFSRSFFAPSERLSAAELAVMFHLYFLGSAEGLVFDVPHRPFHTLWQPLATHLATHGVRVRTGVAVEGIERTGEGFRVHAGDTATAADAVVLAADVPGLRELVASSPGLGPPWWRDQVAGLATAPPFCVLRAWLDRPVDPARPAFLATGGRPPLDNVSVLDRYDTDAATWASHTGGSVVELHAYSVTDGNDARVRRDTRSRLWRRLREVYPETRAARAVSEEVLWRADCPLFPPGSFTSRPGISTPVPGLVLAGDGIRVDLPVALMERAATTGRLAANHLLAGWGAAGHDVVTVPTRGRNAALRALAARFGARPDGVAGEHAPV
;
A
#
# COMPACT_ATOMS: atom_id res chain seq x y z
N MET A 1 11.94 15.55 -20.34
CA MET A 1 11.89 16.00 -18.94
C MET A 1 10.63 15.43 -18.31
N THR A 2 10.75 14.54 -17.33
CA THR A 2 9.59 14.02 -16.58
C THR A 2 8.93 15.19 -15.84
N PRO A 3 7.61 15.41 -15.92
CA PRO A 3 6.97 16.46 -15.15
C PRO A 3 7.28 16.26 -13.66
N PRO A 4 7.41 17.34 -12.86
CA PRO A 4 7.75 17.21 -11.46
C PRO A 4 6.67 16.39 -10.73
N LEU A 5 7.03 15.17 -10.34
CA LEU A 5 6.19 14.27 -9.56
C LEU A 5 6.06 14.86 -8.16
N GLY A 6 4.92 15.49 -7.90
CA GLY A 6 4.63 16.17 -6.64
C GLY A 6 5.06 17.63 -6.61
N ARG A 7 4.25 18.45 -5.93
CA ARG A 7 4.46 19.89 -5.74
C ARG A 7 5.08 20.21 -4.39
N ASP A 8 5.25 19.22 -3.51
CA ASP A 8 5.87 19.44 -2.21
C ASP A 8 7.34 19.83 -2.35
N ARG A 9 7.69 21.02 -1.84
CA ARG A 9 9.05 21.58 -1.87
C ARG A 9 9.99 20.94 -0.85
N LEU A 10 9.45 20.23 0.15
CA LEU A 10 10.23 19.57 1.20
C LEU A 10 10.40 18.07 0.97
N ARG A 11 9.94 17.52 -0.17
CA ARG A 11 10.29 16.15 -0.56
C ARG A 11 11.82 15.99 -0.62
N ARG A 12 12.30 14.78 -0.35
CA ARG A 12 13.72 14.44 -0.38
C ARG A 12 13.99 13.47 -1.52
N THR A 13 15.09 13.71 -2.21
CA THR A 13 15.64 12.76 -3.18
C THR A 13 16.77 12.00 -2.51
N ILE A 14 16.68 10.68 -2.49
CA ILE A 14 17.75 9.77 -2.15
C ILE A 14 18.48 9.45 -3.45
N ALA A 15 19.73 9.90 -3.54
CA ALA A 15 20.56 9.69 -4.72
C ALA A 15 20.76 8.20 -4.97
N ALA A 16 20.66 7.80 -6.22
CA ALA A 16 20.97 6.44 -6.63
C ALA A 16 22.48 6.16 -6.54
N PRO A 17 22.89 4.87 -6.50
CA PRO A 17 24.27 4.49 -6.77
C PRO A 17 24.76 5.09 -8.09
N SER A 18 25.97 5.68 -8.09
CA SER A 18 26.65 6.14 -9.30
C SER A 18 27.25 4.96 -10.06
N GLY A 19 27.38 5.09 -11.37
CA GLY A 19 28.01 4.05 -12.19
C GLY A 19 27.85 4.30 -13.69
N THR A 20 28.13 3.29 -14.49
CA THR A 20 27.92 3.36 -15.94
C THR A 20 26.42 3.43 -16.29
N PRO A 21 26.03 4.06 -17.40
CA PRO A 21 24.62 4.14 -17.80
C PRO A 21 23.95 2.78 -18.04
N THR A 22 24.74 1.77 -18.39
CA THR A 22 24.31 0.42 -18.70
C THR A 22 25.24 -0.60 -18.06
N VAL A 23 24.71 -1.78 -17.76
CA VAL A 23 25.47 -2.93 -17.26
C VAL A 23 26.25 -3.59 -18.40
N ALA A 24 27.56 -3.80 -18.22
CA ALA A 24 28.43 -4.49 -19.17
C ALA A 24 29.43 -5.41 -18.42
N PRO A 25 29.58 -6.71 -18.80
CA PRO A 25 28.77 -7.43 -19.80
C PRO A 25 27.29 -7.54 -19.38
N GLN A 26 26.40 -7.84 -20.34
CA GLN A 26 24.97 -7.93 -20.05
C GLN A 26 24.68 -9.00 -18.98
N ARG A 27 23.91 -8.61 -17.96
CA ARG A 27 23.44 -9.49 -16.88
C ARG A 27 22.01 -9.92 -17.13
N ARG A 28 21.62 -11.05 -16.55
CA ARG A 28 20.27 -11.58 -16.57
C ARG A 28 19.68 -11.64 -15.17
N ALA A 29 18.45 -11.14 -15.02
CA ALA A 29 17.71 -11.21 -13.77
C ALA A 29 16.33 -11.84 -13.97
N VAL A 30 15.91 -12.66 -13.02
CA VAL A 30 14.51 -13.14 -12.93
C VAL A 30 13.80 -12.37 -11.82
N VAL A 31 12.65 -11.78 -12.15
CA VAL A 31 11.78 -11.08 -11.20
C VAL A 31 10.56 -11.95 -10.93
N VAL A 32 10.40 -12.39 -9.69
CA VAL A 32 9.32 -13.27 -9.26
C VAL A 32 8.19 -12.44 -8.66
N GLY A 33 7.09 -12.30 -9.41
CA GLY A 33 5.93 -11.48 -9.07
C GLY A 33 5.79 -10.25 -9.95
N GLY A 34 4.63 -10.10 -10.58
CA GLY A 34 4.19 -8.97 -11.41
C GLY A 34 3.35 -7.93 -10.67
N GLY A 35 3.49 -7.86 -9.34
CA GLY A 35 2.97 -6.75 -8.54
C GLY A 35 3.78 -5.46 -8.71
N ILE A 36 3.36 -4.38 -8.03
CA ILE A 36 4.04 -3.06 -8.09
C ILE A 36 5.54 -3.17 -7.84
N ALA A 37 5.96 -3.95 -6.85
CA ALA A 37 7.37 -4.12 -6.50
C ALA A 37 8.17 -4.79 -7.62
N GLY A 38 7.63 -5.86 -8.23
CA GLY A 38 8.28 -6.54 -9.34
C GLY A 38 8.30 -5.70 -10.61
N LEU A 39 7.21 -4.99 -10.92
CA LEU A 39 7.15 -4.05 -12.04
C LEU A 39 8.16 -2.91 -11.87
N ALA A 40 8.32 -2.37 -10.66
CA ALA A 40 9.33 -1.36 -10.36
C ALA A 40 10.76 -1.89 -10.50
N ALA A 41 11.02 -3.10 -10.00
CA ALA A 41 12.33 -3.74 -10.11
C ALA A 41 12.69 -4.06 -11.57
N ALA A 42 11.78 -4.70 -12.31
CA ALA A 42 11.97 -5.03 -13.72
C ALA A 42 12.22 -3.78 -14.57
N THR A 43 11.44 -2.71 -14.34
CA THR A 43 11.64 -1.43 -15.01
C THR A 43 13.04 -0.87 -14.71
N GLY A 44 13.44 -0.85 -13.43
CA GLY A 44 14.73 -0.31 -13.02
C GLY A 44 15.93 -1.06 -13.60
N LEU A 45 15.86 -2.39 -13.67
CA LEU A 45 16.89 -3.25 -14.23
C LEU A 45 16.97 -3.14 -15.76
N ALA A 46 15.82 -3.23 -16.45
CA ALA A 46 15.76 -3.27 -17.90
C ALA A 46 16.23 -1.95 -18.54
N GLU A 47 15.93 -0.81 -17.90
CA GLU A 47 16.39 0.52 -18.33
C GLU A 47 17.92 0.73 -18.20
N ARG A 48 18.63 -0.21 -17.60
CA ARG A 48 20.10 -0.26 -17.50
C ARG A 48 20.70 -1.41 -18.32
N GLY A 49 19.91 -2.04 -19.20
CA GLY A 49 20.38 -3.06 -20.13
C GLY A 49 20.42 -4.49 -19.59
N VAL A 50 19.89 -4.72 -18.39
CA VAL A 50 19.76 -6.08 -17.82
C VAL A 50 18.69 -6.85 -18.58
N ALA A 51 18.97 -8.08 -18.99
CA ALA A 51 17.99 -8.99 -19.58
C ALA A 51 17.05 -9.51 -18.48
N VAL A 52 15.80 -9.03 -18.47
CA VAL A 52 14.82 -9.38 -17.42
C VAL A 52 13.77 -10.36 -17.92
N GLU A 53 13.54 -11.42 -17.15
CA GLU A 53 12.34 -12.25 -17.22
C GLU A 53 11.49 -11.98 -15.97
N LEU A 54 10.26 -11.51 -16.16
CA LEU A 54 9.28 -11.33 -15.09
C LEU A 54 8.27 -12.47 -15.15
N VAL A 55 8.14 -13.21 -14.04
CA VAL A 55 7.23 -14.35 -13.92
C VAL A 55 6.14 -14.01 -12.90
N GLU A 56 4.88 -14.09 -13.32
CA GLU A 56 3.69 -13.80 -12.51
C GLU A 56 2.71 -14.97 -12.53
N ARG A 57 2.29 -15.40 -11.34
CA ARG A 57 1.38 -16.54 -11.13
C ARG A 57 -0.02 -16.27 -11.69
N GLN A 58 -0.52 -15.05 -11.55
CA GLN A 58 -1.83 -14.65 -12.03
C GLN A 58 -1.82 -14.40 -13.55
N PRO A 59 -2.97 -14.50 -14.24
CA PRO A 59 -3.07 -14.18 -15.66
C PRO A 59 -3.06 -12.67 -15.94
N TYR A 60 -2.73 -11.83 -14.95
CA TYR A 60 -2.72 -10.37 -15.04
C TYR A 60 -1.59 -9.78 -14.19
N LEU A 61 -1.18 -8.55 -14.51
CA LEU A 61 -0.19 -7.78 -13.77
C LEU A 61 -0.86 -6.88 -12.70
N GLY A 62 -0.05 -6.38 -11.77
CA GLY A 62 -0.47 -5.46 -10.71
C GLY A 62 -0.55 -6.10 -9.33
N GLY A 63 -0.52 -7.43 -9.24
CA GLY A 63 -0.60 -8.16 -7.97
C GLY A 63 -1.86 -7.79 -7.19
N ARG A 64 -1.70 -7.30 -5.96
CA ARG A 64 -2.84 -6.83 -5.12
C ARG A 64 -3.60 -5.64 -5.73
N VAL A 65 -2.98 -4.91 -6.67
CA VAL A 65 -3.57 -3.78 -7.40
C VAL A 65 -3.88 -4.18 -8.85
N GLY A 66 -4.01 -5.48 -9.13
CA GLY A 66 -4.45 -6.01 -10.42
C GLY A 66 -5.97 -6.14 -10.50
N GLY A 67 -6.46 -6.45 -11.70
CA GLY A 67 -7.86 -6.74 -11.96
C GLY A 67 -8.05 -7.84 -12.99
N TRP A 68 -9.25 -8.38 -13.05
CA TRP A 68 -9.67 -9.42 -13.99
C TRP A 68 -11.04 -9.07 -14.54
N THR A 69 -11.48 -9.74 -15.61
CA THR A 69 -12.84 -9.55 -16.14
C THR A 69 -13.80 -10.56 -15.54
N VAL A 70 -15.02 -10.14 -15.27
CA VAL A 70 -16.17 -11.01 -14.93
C VAL A 70 -17.27 -10.85 -15.97
N SER A 71 -18.10 -11.87 -16.13
CA SER A 71 -19.27 -11.85 -17.03
C SER A 71 -20.54 -11.68 -16.20
N LEU A 72 -21.34 -10.68 -16.54
CA LEU A 72 -22.65 -10.45 -15.94
C LEU A 72 -23.71 -11.38 -16.56
N PRO A 73 -24.90 -11.56 -15.94
CA PRO A 73 -25.94 -12.46 -16.44
C PRO A 73 -26.47 -12.14 -17.86
N ASP A 74 -26.34 -10.90 -18.30
CA ASP A 74 -26.68 -10.42 -19.64
C ASP A 74 -25.56 -10.65 -20.68
N GLY A 75 -24.46 -11.29 -20.28
CA GLY A 75 -23.28 -11.53 -21.11
C GLY A 75 -22.29 -10.36 -21.17
N HIS A 76 -22.62 -9.20 -20.57
CA HIS A 76 -21.72 -8.06 -20.52
C HIS A 76 -20.44 -8.40 -19.72
N ARG A 77 -19.28 -8.05 -20.26
CA ARG A 77 -17.98 -8.24 -19.58
C ARG A 77 -17.54 -6.93 -18.92
N THR A 78 -17.14 -7.01 -17.66
CA THR A 78 -16.72 -5.84 -16.88
C THR A 78 -15.51 -6.17 -16.02
N GLY A 79 -14.71 -5.16 -15.70
CA GLY A 79 -13.61 -5.29 -14.76
C GLY A 79 -14.06 -5.58 -13.33
N MET A 80 -13.28 -6.41 -12.66
CA MET A 80 -13.27 -6.64 -11.21
C MET A 80 -11.86 -6.33 -10.69
N SER A 81 -11.76 -5.96 -9.42
CA SER A 81 -10.48 -5.70 -8.75
C SER A 81 -10.52 -6.21 -7.33
N ARG A 82 -9.40 -6.03 -6.62
CA ARG A 82 -9.29 -6.35 -5.20
C ARG A 82 -9.80 -5.25 -4.28
N GLY A 83 -10.57 -4.32 -4.83
CA GLY A 83 -11.20 -3.23 -4.13
C GLY A 83 -10.68 -1.84 -4.51
N PHE A 84 -11.15 -0.83 -3.78
CA PHE A 84 -10.72 0.56 -3.83
C PHE A 84 -9.23 0.73 -3.51
N HIS A 85 -8.52 1.50 -4.34
CA HIS A 85 -7.12 1.87 -4.14
C HIS A 85 -6.95 3.37 -4.37
N ALA A 86 -6.55 4.09 -3.32
CA ALA A 86 -6.21 5.51 -3.38
C ALA A 86 -4.76 5.71 -3.82
N PHE A 87 -4.55 6.44 -4.93
CA PHE A 87 -3.22 6.84 -5.39
C PHE A 87 -2.89 8.20 -4.80
N PHE A 88 -2.29 8.21 -3.62
CA PHE A 88 -1.89 9.46 -2.96
C PHE A 88 -0.85 10.23 -3.77
N ARG A 89 -0.87 11.56 -3.68
CA ARG A 89 0.03 12.43 -4.48
C ARG A 89 1.49 12.35 -4.05
N GLN A 90 1.73 12.01 -2.79
CA GLN A 90 3.06 11.73 -2.24
C GLN A 90 3.58 10.31 -2.54
N TYR A 91 2.85 9.49 -3.30
CA TYR A 91 3.37 8.21 -3.80
C TYR A 91 4.32 8.46 -4.98
N TYR A 92 5.44 9.13 -4.69
CA TYR A 92 6.34 9.67 -5.71
C TYR A 92 6.94 8.56 -6.55
N ASN A 93 7.35 7.44 -5.95
CA ASN A 93 7.99 6.35 -6.67
C ASN A 93 6.99 5.53 -7.49
N LEU A 94 5.78 5.29 -6.96
CA LEU A 94 4.71 4.66 -7.73
C LEU A 94 4.29 5.53 -8.93
N ARG A 95 4.11 6.83 -8.71
CA ARG A 95 3.78 7.76 -9.80
C ARG A 95 4.92 7.88 -10.80
N ALA A 96 6.18 7.83 -10.36
CA ALA A 96 7.34 7.76 -11.26
C ALA A 96 7.33 6.51 -12.14
N LEU A 97 6.88 5.38 -11.60
CA LEU A 97 6.72 4.14 -12.36
C LEU A 97 5.63 4.28 -13.42
N LEU A 98 4.44 4.75 -13.04
CA LEU A 98 3.33 4.96 -13.99
C LEU A 98 3.72 5.97 -15.10
N ALA A 99 4.45 7.03 -14.73
CA ALA A 99 4.90 8.07 -15.65
C ALA A 99 5.92 7.58 -16.70
N ARG A 100 6.46 6.35 -16.57
CA ARG A 100 7.27 5.74 -17.63
C ARG A 100 6.44 5.42 -18.87
N ALA A 101 5.19 4.98 -18.68
CA ALA A 101 4.28 4.65 -19.76
C ALA A 101 3.32 5.82 -20.10
N GLU A 102 2.91 6.60 -19.09
CA GLU A 102 1.95 7.70 -19.25
C GLU A 102 2.47 8.95 -18.50
N PRO A 103 3.33 9.78 -19.14
CA PRO A 103 4.06 10.85 -18.46
C PRO A 103 3.18 11.91 -17.77
N ASP A 104 1.97 12.14 -18.27
CA ASP A 104 1.00 13.09 -17.71
C ASP A 104 0.13 12.50 -16.59
N LEU A 105 0.27 11.20 -16.30
CA LEU A 105 -0.56 10.45 -15.37
C LEU A 105 -2.06 10.57 -15.66
N SER A 106 -2.45 10.72 -16.92
CA SER A 106 -3.86 10.84 -17.36
C SER A 106 -4.74 9.67 -16.91
N VAL A 107 -4.15 8.50 -16.62
CA VAL A 107 -4.83 7.35 -16.01
C VAL A 107 -5.47 7.67 -14.65
N LEU A 108 -4.96 8.66 -13.90
CA LEU A 108 -5.46 9.05 -12.59
C LEU A 108 -6.37 10.28 -12.66
N ARG A 109 -7.45 10.28 -11.89
CA ARG A 109 -8.36 11.43 -11.74
C ARG A 109 -8.44 11.89 -10.29
N PRO A 110 -8.40 13.21 -10.03
CA PRO A 110 -8.54 13.74 -8.68
C PRO A 110 -9.86 13.37 -8.03
N VAL A 111 -9.81 12.97 -6.76
CA VAL A 111 -10.99 12.86 -5.92
C VAL A 111 -11.11 14.14 -5.09
N PRO A 112 -12.18 14.95 -5.28
CA PRO A 112 -12.28 16.27 -4.65
C PRO A 112 -12.56 16.20 -3.15
N ASP A 113 -13.22 15.13 -2.70
CA ASP A 113 -13.50 14.86 -1.30
C ASP A 113 -13.75 13.36 -1.08
N TYR A 114 -13.50 12.89 0.13
CA TYR A 114 -13.74 11.52 0.56
C TYR A 114 -14.25 11.56 2.01
N PRO A 115 -15.55 11.85 2.21
CA PRO A 115 -16.09 12.05 3.53
C PRO A 115 -15.99 10.80 4.41
N LEU A 116 -16.00 11.01 5.72
CA LEU A 116 -16.07 9.95 6.72
C LEU A 116 -17.35 10.16 7.51
N VAL A 117 -18.14 9.10 7.62
CA VAL A 117 -19.41 9.11 8.36
C VAL A 117 -19.29 8.18 9.55
N ASP A 118 -19.60 8.69 10.74
CA ASP A 118 -19.61 7.88 11.96
C ASP A 118 -20.96 7.15 12.19
N ALA A 119 -21.04 6.39 13.28
CA ALA A 119 -22.25 5.67 13.67
C ALA A 119 -23.45 6.59 13.96
N HIS A 120 -23.22 7.86 14.30
CA HIS A 120 -24.23 8.85 14.63
C HIS A 120 -24.63 9.72 13.42
N GLY A 121 -24.02 9.50 12.25
CA GLY A 121 -24.30 10.26 11.02
C GLY A 121 -23.54 11.60 10.93
N ARG A 122 -22.59 11.86 11.83
CA ARG A 122 -21.70 13.02 11.73
C ARG A 122 -20.74 12.80 10.56
N VAL A 123 -20.52 13.87 9.78
CA VAL A 123 -19.72 13.83 8.56
C VAL A 123 -18.48 14.68 8.71
N ASP A 124 -17.33 14.07 8.51
CA ASP A 124 -16.04 14.74 8.36
C ASP A 124 -15.64 14.80 6.90
N SER A 125 -15.04 15.92 6.49
CA SER A 125 -14.63 16.18 5.10
C SER A 125 -13.21 16.68 5.06
N PHE A 126 -12.44 16.18 4.08
CA PHE A 126 -11.07 16.64 3.83
C PHE A 126 -11.02 17.77 2.79
N ARG A 127 -12.18 18.11 2.19
CA ARG A 127 -12.28 19.18 1.20
C ARG A 127 -11.87 20.53 1.76
N GLY A 128 -11.01 21.24 1.05
CA GLY A 128 -10.64 22.62 1.36
C GLY A 128 -9.79 22.78 2.63
N LEU A 129 -9.13 21.73 3.11
CA LEU A 129 -8.13 21.87 4.16
C LEU A 129 -6.90 22.62 3.64
N PRO A 130 -6.20 23.41 4.49
CA PRO A 130 -4.89 23.94 4.16
C PRO A 130 -3.97 22.80 3.72
N ARG A 131 -3.11 23.05 2.74
CA ARG A 131 -2.17 22.02 2.27
C ARG A 131 -0.96 21.87 3.18
N THR A 132 -0.58 22.90 3.93
CA THR A 132 0.69 22.94 4.63
C THR A 132 0.59 22.37 6.05
N PRO A 133 1.34 21.33 6.42
CA PRO A 133 1.41 20.87 7.80
C PRO A 133 2.09 21.88 8.73
N PRO A 134 1.66 22.02 10.00
CA PRO A 134 0.58 21.27 10.68
C PRO A 134 -0.82 21.90 10.53
N TRP A 135 -0.97 22.97 9.74
CA TRP A 135 -2.23 23.70 9.61
C TRP A 135 -3.36 22.87 9.01
N ASN A 136 -3.03 21.89 8.17
CA ASN A 136 -3.96 20.90 7.64
C ASN A 136 -4.67 20.11 8.76
N ALA A 137 -3.90 19.56 9.70
CA ALA A 137 -4.39 18.77 10.81
C ALA A 137 -5.15 19.64 11.83
N LEU A 138 -4.67 20.85 12.10
CA LEU A 138 -5.37 21.79 12.98
C LEU A 138 -6.72 22.22 12.39
N ALA A 139 -6.75 22.60 11.11
CA ALA A 139 -7.99 22.99 10.45
C ALA A 139 -8.99 21.84 10.37
N PHE A 140 -8.51 20.60 10.17
CA PHE A 140 -9.36 19.41 10.23
C PHE A 140 -9.97 19.24 11.63
N ALA A 141 -9.14 19.28 12.67
CA ALA A 141 -9.62 19.17 14.05
C ALA A 141 -10.61 20.29 14.44
N LEU A 142 -10.44 21.51 13.92
CA LEU A 142 -11.35 22.62 14.20
C LEU A 142 -12.68 22.55 13.42
N ARG A 143 -12.65 22.02 12.19
CA ARG A 143 -13.84 21.90 11.32
C ARG A 143 -14.68 20.67 11.62
N SER A 144 -14.08 19.70 12.27
CA SER A 144 -14.66 18.39 12.44
C SER A 144 -15.73 18.41 13.54
N PRO A 145 -16.99 18.02 13.24
CA PRO A 145 -18.02 17.86 14.27
C PRO A 145 -17.74 16.68 15.23
N THR A 146 -16.74 15.85 14.93
CA THR A 146 -16.29 14.76 15.80
C THR A 146 -15.16 15.20 16.74
N PHE A 147 -14.48 16.33 16.47
CA PHE A 147 -13.47 16.94 17.34
C PHE A 147 -14.03 18.15 18.10
N GLY A 148 -14.58 17.91 19.30
CA GLY A 148 -14.90 19.01 20.22
C GLY A 148 -13.64 19.66 20.79
N ALA A 149 -13.60 20.99 20.90
CA ALA A 149 -12.48 21.75 21.48
C ALA A 149 -12.08 21.28 22.88
N SER A 150 -13.05 20.82 23.69
CA SER A 150 -12.81 20.23 25.02
C SER A 150 -12.10 18.88 24.98
N GLY A 151 -12.21 18.13 23.89
CA GLY A 151 -11.51 16.86 23.67
C GLY A 151 -10.02 17.06 23.37
N LEU A 152 -9.66 18.11 22.63
CA LEU A 152 -8.26 18.45 22.34
C LEU A 152 -7.47 18.82 23.61
N LEU A 153 -8.12 19.44 24.60
CA LEU A 153 -7.51 19.76 25.90
C LEU A 153 -7.16 18.52 26.73
N ARG A 154 -7.75 17.35 26.44
CA ARG A 154 -7.48 16.09 27.15
C ARG A 154 -6.30 15.29 26.59
N VAL A 155 -5.85 15.67 25.38
CA VAL A 155 -4.72 15.03 24.71
C VAL A 155 -3.47 15.18 25.58
N ALA A 156 -2.83 14.07 25.89
CA ALA A 156 -1.55 14.04 26.58
C ALA A 156 -0.45 14.52 25.63
N ALA A 157 -0.22 15.83 25.59
CA ALA A 157 0.70 16.46 24.65
C ALA A 157 2.11 15.82 24.64
N ARG A 158 2.60 15.38 25.79
CA ARG A 158 3.90 14.69 25.92
C ARG A 158 3.92 13.34 25.22
N GLU A 159 2.88 12.53 25.40
CA GLU A 159 2.72 11.22 24.77
C GLU A 159 2.48 11.34 23.25
N ALA A 160 1.96 12.48 22.79
CA ALA A 160 1.76 12.76 21.36
C ALA A 160 3.04 13.20 20.63
N LEU A 161 4.12 13.58 21.33
CA LEU A 161 5.36 14.09 20.72
C LEU A 161 5.99 13.13 19.68
N PRO A 162 5.98 11.79 19.87
CA PRO A 162 6.45 10.86 18.85
C PRO A 162 5.67 10.91 17.54
N LEU A 163 4.39 11.33 17.55
CA LEU A 163 3.61 11.55 16.32
C LEU A 163 4.01 12.83 15.60
N VAL A 164 4.64 13.78 16.31
CA VAL A 164 4.96 15.12 15.80
C VAL A 164 6.35 15.20 15.16
N ASP A 165 7.35 14.56 15.77
CA ASP A 165 8.71 14.43 15.22
C ASP A 165 9.07 12.97 15.00
N VAL A 166 8.34 12.32 14.09
CA VAL A 166 8.70 10.96 13.63
C VAL A 166 10.05 11.04 12.92
N ARG A 167 11.01 10.23 13.38
CA ARG A 167 12.35 10.10 12.79
C ARG A 167 12.57 8.65 12.38
N LEU A 168 12.99 8.42 11.15
CA LEU A 168 13.28 7.07 10.66
C LEU A 168 14.80 6.85 10.60
N PRO A 169 15.29 5.65 10.99
CA PRO A 169 14.52 4.52 11.55
C PRO A 169 14.26 4.60 13.07
N ASP A 170 14.74 5.63 13.77
CA ASP A 170 14.70 5.77 15.24
C ASP A 170 13.31 5.57 15.89
N VAL A 171 12.21 5.86 15.20
CA VAL A 171 10.85 5.64 15.70
C VAL A 171 10.59 4.16 16.03
N TYR A 172 11.23 3.24 15.30
CA TYR A 172 11.07 1.81 15.53
C TYR A 172 11.84 1.32 16.76
N THR A 173 12.88 2.01 17.21
CA THR A 173 13.56 1.64 18.46
C THR A 173 12.79 2.08 19.71
N THR A 174 11.86 3.03 19.55
CA THR A 174 11.13 3.63 20.68
C THR A 174 9.69 3.17 20.78
N LEU A 175 9.04 2.84 19.66
CA LEU A 175 7.60 2.52 19.62
C LEU A 175 7.28 1.13 19.06
N ASP A 176 8.23 0.39 18.50
CA ASP A 176 7.85 -0.83 17.77
C ASP A 176 7.31 -1.93 18.69
N ASP A 177 7.82 -2.06 19.91
CA ASP A 177 7.35 -3.06 20.90
C ASP A 177 5.96 -2.74 21.48
N LEU A 178 5.43 -1.55 21.20
CA LEU A 178 4.11 -1.12 21.65
C LEU A 178 3.08 -1.33 20.54
N ASP A 179 1.89 -1.82 20.88
CA ASP A 179 0.78 -1.85 19.93
C ASP A 179 0.13 -0.46 19.77
N ALA A 180 -0.45 -0.23 18.60
CA ALA A 180 -1.04 1.04 18.22
C ALA A 180 -2.22 1.42 19.13
N ARG A 181 -2.99 0.45 19.63
CA ARG A 181 -4.10 0.73 20.55
C ARG A 181 -3.59 1.29 21.88
N THR A 182 -2.63 0.61 22.50
CA THR A 182 -2.03 1.03 23.77
C THR A 182 -1.37 2.40 23.62
N PHE A 183 -0.67 2.67 22.51
CA PHE A 183 -0.10 3.97 22.25
C PHE A 183 -1.16 5.09 22.16
N LEU A 184 -2.25 4.87 21.43
CA LEU A 184 -3.34 5.84 21.31
C LEU A 184 -4.06 6.11 22.63
N ASP A 185 -4.20 5.07 23.46
CA ASP A 185 -4.77 5.20 24.79
C ASP A 185 -3.87 6.04 25.71
N ARG A 186 -2.53 5.94 25.60
CA ARG A 186 -1.59 6.83 26.31
C ARG A 186 -1.69 8.28 25.86
N VAL A 187 -1.85 8.52 24.56
CA VAL A 187 -2.06 9.87 24.01
C VAL A 187 -3.40 10.48 24.48
N ARG A 188 -4.36 9.66 24.90
CA ARG A 188 -5.70 10.07 25.35
C ARG A 188 -6.45 10.89 24.29
N PHE A 189 -6.39 10.46 23.04
CA PHE A 189 -7.25 11.04 22.01
C PHE A 189 -8.73 10.83 22.37
N PRO A 190 -9.61 11.82 22.09
CA PRO A 190 -11.05 11.65 22.25
C PRO A 190 -11.57 10.42 21.50
N ASP A 191 -12.59 9.71 22.03
CA ASP A 191 -13.17 8.52 21.39
C ASP A 191 -13.55 8.74 19.93
N ALA A 192 -14.16 9.88 19.65
CA ALA A 192 -14.53 10.26 18.29
C ALA A 192 -13.31 10.47 17.37
N ALA A 193 -12.19 10.99 17.89
CA ALA A 193 -10.93 11.12 17.16
C ALA A 193 -10.21 9.78 16.97
N ARG A 194 -10.30 8.85 17.94
CA ARG A 194 -9.85 7.46 17.82
C ARG A 194 -10.56 6.76 16.65
N HIS A 195 -11.88 6.84 16.61
CA HIS A 195 -12.68 6.24 15.54
C HIS A 195 -12.45 6.88 14.16
N LEU A 196 -12.23 8.20 14.09
CA LEU A 196 -12.08 8.89 12.81
C LEU A 196 -10.65 8.84 12.24
N ALA A 197 -9.66 9.21 13.03
CA ALA A 197 -8.28 9.37 12.56
C ALA A 197 -7.46 8.09 12.69
N PHE A 198 -7.90 7.13 13.50
CA PHE A 198 -7.11 5.94 13.79
C PHE A 198 -7.82 4.65 13.41
N ASP A 199 -9.12 4.47 13.61
CA ASP A 199 -9.80 3.27 13.11
C ASP A 199 -9.94 3.28 11.59
N VAL A 200 -10.34 4.40 10.97
CA VAL A 200 -10.44 4.48 9.49
C VAL A 200 -9.07 4.32 8.83
N PHE A 201 -8.02 4.92 9.41
CA PHE A 201 -6.66 4.78 8.88
C PHE A 201 -6.04 3.42 9.19
N SER A 202 -6.15 2.87 10.41
CA SER A 202 -5.61 1.54 10.75
C SER A 202 -6.31 0.41 10.03
N ARG A 203 -7.64 0.48 9.86
CA ARG A 203 -8.41 -0.50 9.09
C ARG A 203 -8.09 -0.44 7.59
N SER A 204 -7.61 0.70 7.09
CA SER A 204 -7.03 0.79 5.73
C SER A 204 -5.76 -0.06 5.55
N PHE A 205 -5.16 -0.57 6.63
CA PHE A 205 -4.06 -1.55 6.63
C PHE A 205 -4.52 -2.98 6.95
N PHE A 206 -5.83 -3.22 6.95
CA PHE A 206 -6.44 -4.53 7.14
C PHE A 206 -6.15 -5.19 8.49
N ALA A 207 -5.70 -4.43 9.49
CA ALA A 207 -5.33 -4.93 10.81
C ALA A 207 -6.05 -4.16 11.94
N PRO A 208 -6.44 -4.83 13.05
CA PRO A 208 -6.86 -4.17 14.27
C PRO A 208 -5.69 -3.40 14.90
N SER A 209 -5.98 -2.30 15.59
CA SER A 209 -4.98 -1.47 16.27
C SER A 209 -4.14 -2.25 17.30
N GLU A 210 -4.70 -3.29 17.90
CA GLU A 210 -4.05 -4.13 18.92
C GLU A 210 -2.99 -5.06 18.32
N ARG A 211 -3.00 -5.24 16.99
CA ARG A 211 -2.07 -6.11 16.25
C ARG A 211 -1.08 -5.34 15.39
N LEU A 212 -1.13 -4.01 15.42
CA LEU A 212 -0.27 -3.13 14.62
C LEU A 212 0.75 -2.46 15.53
N SER A 213 2.02 -2.42 15.12
CA SER A 213 3.07 -1.65 15.78
C SER A 213 2.72 -0.15 15.86
N ALA A 214 2.94 0.46 17.03
CA ALA A 214 2.76 1.90 17.23
C ALA A 214 3.76 2.72 16.40
N ALA A 215 4.95 2.18 16.12
CA ALA A 215 5.92 2.82 15.24
C ALA A 215 5.38 2.91 13.80
N GLU A 216 4.79 1.84 13.28
CA GLU A 216 4.15 1.85 11.95
C GLU A 216 2.99 2.85 11.91
N LEU A 217 2.16 2.91 12.96
CA LEU A 217 1.12 3.93 13.07
C LEU A 217 1.70 5.36 13.02
N ALA A 218 2.78 5.62 13.77
CA ALA A 218 3.42 6.93 13.78
C ALA A 218 3.98 7.30 12.41
N VAL A 219 4.65 6.36 11.71
CA VAL A 219 5.14 6.56 10.34
C VAL A 219 4.00 6.87 9.37
N MET A 220 2.84 6.23 9.50
CA MET A 220 1.65 6.52 8.69
C MET A 220 1.10 7.92 8.98
N PHE A 221 0.99 8.29 10.26
CA PHE A 221 0.55 9.63 10.64
C PHE A 221 1.47 10.70 10.07
N HIS A 222 2.79 10.47 10.14
CA HIS A 222 3.77 11.32 9.48
C HIS A 222 3.56 11.35 7.97
N LEU A 223 3.43 10.21 7.29
CA LEU A 223 3.25 10.18 5.84
C LEU A 223 2.04 10.97 5.35
N TYR A 224 0.90 10.87 6.05
CA TYR A 224 -0.37 11.46 5.61
C TYR A 224 -0.65 12.86 6.16
N PHE A 225 -0.25 13.17 7.39
CA PHE A 225 -0.62 14.43 8.04
C PHE A 225 0.53 15.43 8.16
N LEU A 226 1.72 14.98 8.56
CA LEU A 226 2.79 15.91 8.98
C LEU A 226 4.00 15.95 8.06
N GLY A 227 4.22 14.93 7.27
CA GLY A 227 5.39 14.69 6.43
C GLY A 227 5.20 15.18 5.00
N SER A 228 3.96 15.29 4.51
CA SER A 228 3.65 15.77 3.16
C SER A 228 2.55 16.82 3.14
N ALA A 229 2.71 17.86 2.32
CA ALA A 229 1.63 18.80 1.99
C ALA A 229 0.61 18.21 0.99
N GLU A 230 0.94 17.03 0.46
CA GLU A 230 0.13 16.28 -0.51
C GLU A 230 -0.49 15.03 0.15
N GLY A 231 -0.22 14.83 1.44
CA GLY A 231 -0.51 13.64 2.25
C GLY A 231 -1.96 13.18 2.24
N LEU A 232 -2.90 14.11 2.32
CA LEU A 232 -4.35 13.86 2.39
C LEU A 232 -5.04 14.00 1.04
N VAL A 233 -4.29 14.04 -0.07
CA VAL A 233 -4.90 14.16 -1.40
C VAL A 233 -4.54 12.94 -2.21
N PHE A 234 -5.56 12.21 -2.63
CA PHE A 234 -5.41 11.09 -3.54
C PHE A 234 -6.20 11.29 -4.82
N ASP A 235 -5.72 10.64 -5.86
CA ASP A 235 -6.41 10.45 -7.11
C ASP A 235 -6.84 8.96 -7.19
N VAL A 236 -7.75 8.62 -8.09
CA VAL A 236 -8.17 7.25 -8.37
C VAL A 236 -7.93 6.91 -9.83
N PRO A 237 -7.64 5.65 -10.19
CA PRO A 237 -7.56 5.26 -11.59
C PRO A 237 -8.95 5.32 -12.19
N HIS A 238 -9.09 6.02 -13.32
CA HIS A 238 -10.33 5.96 -14.08
C HIS A 238 -10.33 4.77 -15.06
N ARG A 239 -9.13 4.34 -15.49
CA ARG A 239 -8.97 3.08 -16.21
C ARG A 239 -9.24 1.90 -15.27
N PRO A 240 -10.04 0.91 -15.67
CA PRO A 240 -10.32 -0.28 -14.88
C PRO A 240 -9.04 -1.05 -14.56
N PHE A 241 -8.98 -1.69 -13.39
CA PHE A 241 -7.78 -2.40 -12.93
C PHE A 241 -7.32 -3.54 -13.84
N HIS A 242 -8.23 -4.17 -14.59
CA HIS A 242 -7.90 -5.26 -15.52
C HIS A 242 -7.11 -4.80 -16.76
N THR A 243 -7.06 -3.49 -17.03
CA THR A 243 -6.23 -2.88 -18.09
C THR A 243 -5.24 -1.84 -17.57
N LEU A 244 -5.27 -1.52 -16.26
CA LEU A 244 -4.45 -0.49 -15.63
C LEU A 244 -2.96 -0.61 -15.96
N TRP A 245 -2.42 -1.83 -15.92
CA TRP A 245 -0.99 -2.11 -16.04
C TRP A 245 -0.52 -2.37 -17.47
N GLN A 246 -1.43 -2.42 -18.45
CA GLN A 246 -1.09 -2.75 -19.83
C GLN A 246 -0.08 -1.76 -20.46
N PRO A 247 -0.19 -0.43 -20.27
CA PRO A 247 0.80 0.49 -20.83
C PRO A 247 2.21 0.28 -20.26
N LEU A 248 2.32 -0.04 -18.96
CA LEU A 248 3.62 -0.37 -18.36
C LEU A 248 4.16 -1.71 -18.88
N ALA A 249 3.30 -2.68 -19.15
CA ALA A 249 3.70 -3.93 -19.80
C ALA A 249 4.27 -3.67 -21.21
N THR A 250 3.62 -2.79 -21.99
CA THR A 250 4.13 -2.34 -23.28
C THR A 250 5.48 -1.64 -23.13
N HIS A 251 5.62 -0.71 -22.16
CA HIS A 251 6.91 -0.06 -21.86
C HIS A 251 8.02 -1.09 -21.59
N LEU A 252 7.77 -2.04 -20.69
CA LEU A 252 8.70 -3.13 -20.38
C LEU A 252 9.07 -3.96 -21.62
N ALA A 253 8.12 -4.26 -22.50
CA ALA A 253 8.39 -4.97 -23.74
C ALA A 253 9.33 -4.19 -24.68
N THR A 254 9.23 -2.86 -24.74
CA THR A 254 10.16 -2.04 -25.53
C THR A 254 11.60 -2.08 -25.00
N HIS A 255 11.77 -2.38 -23.70
CA HIS A 255 13.06 -2.63 -23.06
C HIS A 255 13.48 -4.12 -23.10
N GLY A 256 12.80 -4.96 -23.87
CA GLY A 256 13.16 -6.38 -24.06
C GLY A 256 12.83 -7.28 -22.87
N VAL A 257 12.00 -6.83 -21.92
CA VAL A 257 11.57 -7.65 -20.79
C VAL A 257 10.60 -8.73 -21.27
N ARG A 258 10.88 -9.98 -20.89
CA ARG A 258 9.96 -11.10 -21.14
C ARG A 258 9.02 -11.24 -19.96
N VAL A 259 7.74 -10.94 -20.16
CA VAL A 259 6.70 -11.08 -19.14
C VAL A 259 5.94 -12.39 -19.37
N ARG A 260 5.90 -13.25 -18.35
CA ARG A 260 5.16 -14.52 -18.36
C ARG A 260 4.14 -14.52 -17.23
N THR A 261 2.87 -14.36 -17.59
CA THR A 261 1.73 -14.44 -16.67
C THR A 261 1.12 -15.85 -16.65
N GLY A 262 0.39 -16.20 -15.60
CA GLY A 262 -0.26 -17.50 -15.46
C GLY A 262 0.69 -18.65 -15.10
N VAL A 263 1.92 -18.35 -14.69
CA VAL A 263 2.94 -19.36 -14.36
C VAL A 263 3.52 -19.03 -12.99
N ALA A 264 3.51 -20.02 -12.08
CA ALA A 264 4.13 -19.88 -10.77
C ALA A 264 5.62 -20.24 -10.83
N VAL A 265 6.44 -19.53 -10.06
CA VAL A 265 7.79 -20.00 -9.72
C VAL A 265 7.65 -20.97 -8.56
N GLU A 266 8.16 -22.18 -8.74
CA GLU A 266 7.98 -23.31 -7.82
C GLU A 266 9.23 -23.58 -6.98
N GLY A 267 10.39 -23.11 -7.43
CA GLY A 267 11.65 -23.31 -6.73
C GLY A 267 12.79 -22.52 -7.33
N ILE A 268 13.81 -22.25 -6.50
CA ILE A 268 15.03 -21.56 -6.90
C ILE A 268 16.22 -22.36 -6.38
N GLU A 269 17.09 -22.76 -7.30
CA GLU A 269 18.37 -23.40 -6.99
C GLU A 269 19.50 -22.38 -7.12
N ARG A 270 20.47 -22.44 -6.21
CA ARG A 270 21.71 -21.70 -6.38
C ARG A 270 22.67 -22.52 -7.26
N THR A 271 23.24 -21.89 -8.29
CA THR A 271 24.14 -22.53 -9.24
C THR A 271 25.45 -21.73 -9.34
N GLY A 272 26.48 -22.13 -8.59
CA GLY A 272 27.72 -21.36 -8.49
C GLY A 272 27.45 -19.92 -8.02
N GLU A 273 27.82 -18.93 -8.84
CA GLU A 273 27.56 -17.51 -8.56
C GLU A 273 26.15 -17.04 -8.94
N GLY A 274 25.39 -17.83 -9.72
CA GLY A 274 24.05 -17.48 -10.19
C GLY A 274 22.94 -18.37 -9.63
N PHE A 275 21.83 -18.43 -10.37
CA PHE A 275 20.60 -19.12 -9.98
C PHE A 275 19.99 -19.88 -11.15
N ARG A 276 19.25 -20.93 -10.81
CA ARG A 276 18.27 -21.56 -11.70
C ARG A 276 16.88 -21.41 -11.09
N VAL A 277 15.97 -20.77 -11.82
CA VAL A 277 14.59 -20.51 -11.38
C VAL A 277 13.64 -21.42 -12.13
N HIS A 278 12.85 -22.21 -11.39
CA HIS A 278 11.93 -23.21 -11.92
C HIS A 278 10.51 -22.63 -11.95
N ALA A 279 9.89 -22.61 -13.12
CA ALA A 279 8.55 -22.08 -13.33
C ALA A 279 7.80 -22.92 -14.38
N GLY A 280 6.83 -23.72 -13.95
CA GLY A 280 6.21 -24.76 -14.78
C GLY A 280 7.28 -25.67 -15.42
N ASP A 281 7.13 -25.96 -16.71
CA ASP A 281 8.06 -26.84 -17.44
C ASP A 281 9.39 -26.18 -17.84
N THR A 282 9.68 -24.97 -17.32
CA THR A 282 10.86 -24.20 -17.70
C THR A 282 11.78 -23.92 -16.53
N ALA A 283 13.09 -24.00 -16.78
CA ALA A 283 14.12 -23.58 -15.84
C ALA A 283 14.99 -22.49 -16.47
N THR A 284 14.98 -21.28 -15.89
CA THR A 284 15.76 -20.14 -16.38
C THR A 284 17.01 -19.95 -15.54
N ALA A 285 18.18 -19.96 -16.17
CA ALA A 285 19.44 -19.53 -15.55
C ALA A 285 19.48 -18.00 -15.44
N ALA A 286 19.94 -17.45 -14.31
CA ALA A 286 20.02 -16.01 -14.05
C ALA A 286 21.24 -15.64 -13.18
N ASP A 287 21.80 -14.43 -13.38
CA ASP A 287 22.83 -13.87 -12.50
C ASP A 287 22.22 -13.37 -11.17
N ALA A 288 20.96 -12.94 -11.19
CA ALA A 288 20.26 -12.39 -10.04
C ALA A 288 18.77 -12.77 -10.02
N VAL A 289 18.19 -12.75 -8.82
CA VAL A 289 16.75 -12.98 -8.60
C VAL A 289 16.17 -11.91 -7.69
N VAL A 290 15.06 -11.31 -8.12
CA VAL A 290 14.25 -10.41 -7.29
C VAL A 290 13.01 -11.17 -6.82
N LEU A 291 12.88 -11.41 -5.52
CA LEU A 291 11.67 -11.99 -4.93
C LEU A 291 10.70 -10.86 -4.59
N ALA A 292 9.68 -10.68 -5.44
CA ALA A 292 8.64 -9.65 -5.34
C ALA A 292 7.23 -10.24 -5.11
N ALA A 293 7.17 -11.39 -4.43
CA ALA A 293 5.94 -12.09 -4.08
C ALA A 293 5.20 -11.47 -2.88
N ASP A 294 3.93 -11.84 -2.69
CA ASP A 294 3.22 -11.57 -1.43
C ASP A 294 3.81 -12.39 -0.27
N VAL A 295 3.44 -12.08 0.98
CA VAL A 295 4.00 -12.75 2.16
C VAL A 295 3.78 -14.26 2.13
N PRO A 296 2.57 -14.80 1.83
CA PRO A 296 2.38 -16.24 1.71
C PRO A 296 3.25 -16.87 0.61
N GLY A 297 3.30 -16.27 -0.58
CA GLY A 297 4.07 -16.78 -1.72
C GLY A 297 5.58 -16.71 -1.47
N LEU A 298 6.08 -15.69 -0.79
CA LEU A 298 7.49 -15.60 -0.40
C LEU A 298 7.87 -16.72 0.59
N ARG A 299 7.01 -16.97 1.59
CA ARG A 299 7.22 -18.07 2.56
C ARG A 299 7.24 -19.43 1.87
N GLU A 300 6.28 -19.69 1.00
CA GLU A 300 6.16 -20.92 0.21
C GLU A 300 7.38 -21.13 -0.70
N LEU A 301 7.81 -20.08 -1.42
CA LEU A 301 8.94 -20.16 -2.34
C LEU A 301 10.28 -20.37 -1.62
N VAL A 302 10.52 -19.70 -0.49
CA VAL A 302 11.73 -19.93 0.30
C VAL A 302 11.72 -21.33 0.94
N ALA A 303 10.56 -21.79 1.42
CA ALA A 303 10.41 -23.14 1.97
C ALA A 303 10.69 -24.24 0.93
N SER A 304 10.17 -24.09 -0.30
CA SER A 304 10.40 -24.99 -1.44
C SER A 304 11.81 -24.89 -2.05
N SER A 305 12.61 -23.91 -1.63
CA SER A 305 13.99 -23.69 -2.09
C SER A 305 15.00 -23.92 -0.95
N PRO A 306 15.28 -25.18 -0.54
CA PRO A 306 16.04 -25.48 0.68
C PRO A 306 17.49 -24.95 0.68
N GLY A 307 18.12 -24.82 -0.48
CA GLY A 307 19.47 -24.25 -0.63
C GLY A 307 19.52 -22.72 -0.67
N LEU A 308 18.38 -22.03 -0.56
CA LEU A 308 18.29 -20.59 -0.67
C LEU A 308 18.46 -19.92 0.71
N GLY A 309 19.66 -19.43 0.95
CA GLY A 309 20.01 -18.62 2.12
C GLY A 309 20.25 -19.42 3.42
N PRO A 310 20.91 -18.79 4.41
CA PRO A 310 21.19 -19.41 5.70
C PRO A 310 19.91 -19.54 6.55
N PRO A 311 19.87 -20.47 7.52
CA PRO A 311 18.69 -20.74 8.34
C PRO A 311 18.07 -19.49 8.99
N TRP A 312 18.89 -18.63 9.61
CA TRP A 312 18.38 -17.43 10.30
C TRP A 312 17.58 -16.48 9.39
N TRP A 313 17.96 -16.35 8.11
CA TRP A 313 17.26 -15.50 7.15
C TRP A 313 15.96 -16.17 6.68
N ARG A 314 15.99 -17.49 6.53
CA ARG A 314 14.80 -18.29 6.22
C ARG A 314 13.78 -18.20 7.36
N ASP A 315 14.23 -18.19 8.60
CA ASP A 315 13.39 -17.99 9.79
C ASP A 315 12.76 -16.59 9.80
N GLN A 316 13.50 -15.53 9.43
CA GLN A 316 12.95 -14.18 9.26
C GLN A 316 11.84 -14.14 8.20
N VAL A 317 12.06 -14.78 7.05
CA VAL A 317 11.03 -14.88 5.99
C VAL A 317 9.82 -15.68 6.49
N ALA A 318 10.05 -16.82 7.14
CA ALA A 318 9.00 -17.67 7.70
C ALA A 318 8.21 -16.97 8.82
N GLY A 319 8.82 -16.02 9.53
CA GLY A 319 8.19 -15.22 10.58
C GLY A 319 7.31 -14.08 10.07
N LEU A 320 7.32 -13.76 8.77
CA LEU A 320 6.49 -12.70 8.20
C LEU A 320 5.00 -12.99 8.41
N ALA A 321 4.30 -12.02 9.00
CA ALA A 321 2.89 -12.13 9.35
C ALA A 321 1.97 -11.57 8.26
N THR A 322 0.77 -12.14 8.18
CA THR A 322 -0.30 -11.70 7.29
C THR A 322 -1.43 -11.10 8.10
N ALA A 323 -2.03 -10.02 7.59
CA ALA A 323 -3.16 -9.35 8.21
C ALA A 323 -4.41 -10.26 8.19
N PRO A 324 -5.39 -10.04 9.08
CA PRO A 324 -6.68 -10.72 8.99
C PRO A 324 -7.33 -10.59 7.61
N PRO A 325 -8.23 -11.52 7.26
CA PRO A 325 -8.92 -11.47 6.00
C PRO A 325 -9.69 -10.16 5.78
N PHE A 326 -9.87 -9.79 4.51
CA PHE A 326 -10.76 -8.72 4.11
C PHE A 326 -11.77 -9.22 3.08
N CYS A 327 -12.92 -8.55 3.03
CA CYS A 327 -14.02 -8.82 2.12
C CYS A 327 -14.30 -7.60 1.25
N VAL A 328 -14.40 -7.82 -0.06
CA VAL A 328 -14.88 -6.81 -1.02
C VAL A 328 -16.11 -7.37 -1.71
N LEU A 329 -17.23 -6.66 -1.62
CA LEU A 329 -18.47 -6.99 -2.30
C LEU A 329 -18.73 -5.93 -3.35
N ARG A 330 -18.65 -6.30 -4.63
CA ARG A 330 -19.06 -5.45 -5.76
C ARG A 330 -20.46 -5.87 -6.21
N ALA A 331 -21.37 -4.92 -6.32
CA ALA A 331 -22.74 -5.16 -6.74
C ALA A 331 -23.12 -4.23 -7.90
N TRP A 332 -23.75 -4.81 -8.92
CA TRP A 332 -24.34 -4.11 -10.05
C TRP A 332 -25.84 -3.97 -9.78
N LEU A 333 -26.29 -2.75 -9.47
CA LEU A 333 -27.65 -2.45 -9.04
C LEU A 333 -28.53 -2.06 -10.23
N ASP A 334 -29.76 -2.56 -10.27
CA ASP A 334 -30.74 -2.21 -11.32
C ASP A 334 -31.35 -0.81 -11.19
N ARG A 335 -30.93 -0.04 -10.18
CA ARG A 335 -31.34 1.34 -9.94
C ARG A 335 -30.12 2.21 -9.65
N PRO A 336 -30.18 3.51 -9.98
CA PRO A 336 -29.07 4.40 -9.71
C PRO A 336 -28.97 4.70 -8.21
N VAL A 337 -27.75 4.87 -7.73
CA VAL A 337 -27.47 5.52 -6.44
C VAL A 337 -27.67 7.04 -6.60
N ASP A 338 -28.17 7.71 -5.55
CA ASP A 338 -28.43 9.15 -5.56
C ASP A 338 -27.21 9.93 -6.13
N PRO A 339 -27.41 10.81 -7.13
CA PRO A 339 -26.33 11.59 -7.75
C PRO A 339 -25.51 12.42 -6.74
N ALA A 340 -26.09 12.80 -5.59
CA ALA A 340 -25.41 13.54 -4.54
C ALA A 340 -24.47 12.68 -3.68
N ARG A 341 -24.49 11.34 -3.78
CA ARG A 341 -23.54 10.49 -3.05
C ARG A 341 -22.12 10.69 -3.56
N PRO A 342 -21.11 10.72 -2.66
CA PRO A 342 -19.72 10.85 -3.06
C PRO A 342 -19.25 9.58 -3.78
N ALA A 343 -18.22 9.72 -4.62
CA ALA A 343 -17.55 8.60 -5.27
C ALA A 343 -16.99 7.57 -4.25
N PHE A 344 -16.56 8.05 -3.09
CA PHE A 344 -16.04 7.24 -2.00
C PHE A 344 -16.52 7.80 -0.66
N LEU A 345 -16.93 6.91 0.23
CA LEU A 345 -17.35 7.22 1.60
C LEU A 345 -16.69 6.24 2.57
N ALA A 346 -15.92 6.74 3.54
CA ALA A 346 -15.44 5.93 4.65
C ALA A 346 -16.50 5.88 5.76
N THR A 347 -16.60 4.76 6.48
CA THR A 347 -17.55 4.58 7.57
C THR A 347 -16.85 4.18 8.86
N GLY A 348 -17.00 5.00 9.91
CA GLY A 348 -16.52 4.72 11.26
C GLY A 348 -17.63 4.15 12.16
N GLY A 349 -17.31 3.16 12.99
CA GLY A 349 -18.25 2.62 13.99
C GLY A 349 -19.44 1.86 13.41
N ARG A 350 -19.37 1.40 12.15
CA ARG A 350 -20.46 0.65 11.47
C ARG A 350 -20.04 -0.76 11.02
N PRO A 351 -19.49 -1.61 11.91
CA PRO A 351 -18.97 -2.91 11.50
C PRO A 351 -20.06 -3.78 10.84
N PRO A 352 -19.71 -4.55 9.79
CA PRO A 352 -18.36 -4.71 9.23
C PRO A 352 -18.03 -3.74 8.09
N LEU A 353 -18.88 -2.71 7.83
CA LEU A 353 -18.67 -1.80 6.70
C LEU A 353 -17.61 -0.76 7.06
N ASP A 354 -16.54 -0.72 6.25
CA ASP A 354 -15.43 0.22 6.37
C ASP A 354 -15.48 1.34 5.32
N ASN A 355 -15.96 1.03 4.12
CA ASN A 355 -16.26 2.05 3.11
C ASN A 355 -17.26 1.58 2.06
N VAL A 356 -17.83 2.57 1.37
CA VAL A 356 -18.68 2.43 0.19
C VAL A 356 -18.05 3.22 -0.96
N SER A 357 -17.83 2.57 -2.09
CA SER A 357 -17.43 3.22 -3.33
C SER A 357 -18.58 3.16 -4.34
N VAL A 358 -18.86 4.27 -5.03
CA VAL A 358 -19.79 4.35 -6.15
C VAL A 358 -18.96 4.41 -7.43
N LEU A 359 -18.72 3.24 -8.03
CA LEU A 359 -17.68 3.05 -9.04
C LEU A 359 -17.98 3.79 -10.34
N ASP A 360 -19.24 3.91 -10.72
CA ASP A 360 -19.67 4.63 -11.93
C ASP A 360 -19.28 6.12 -11.93
N ARG A 361 -18.80 6.66 -10.80
CA ARG A 361 -18.29 8.04 -10.70
C ARG A 361 -16.84 8.20 -11.15
N TYR A 362 -16.09 7.12 -11.28
CA TYR A 362 -14.67 7.21 -11.67
C TYR A 362 -14.18 6.07 -12.54
N ASP A 363 -14.68 4.85 -12.41
CA ASP A 363 -14.28 3.68 -13.22
C ASP A 363 -15.05 3.65 -14.54
N THR A 364 -14.33 3.56 -15.68
CA THR A 364 -14.98 3.64 -17.00
C THR A 364 -15.85 2.44 -17.33
N ASP A 365 -15.54 1.23 -16.84
CA ASP A 365 -16.40 0.06 -17.09
C ASP A 365 -17.73 0.23 -16.34
N ALA A 366 -17.64 0.63 -15.07
CA ALA A 366 -18.81 0.89 -14.24
C ALA A 366 -19.67 2.03 -14.80
N ALA A 367 -19.04 3.12 -15.25
CA ALA A 367 -19.74 4.26 -15.86
C ALA A 367 -20.42 3.86 -17.17
N THR A 368 -19.73 3.07 -18.01
CA THR A 368 -20.30 2.54 -19.25
C THR A 368 -21.50 1.67 -18.93
N TRP A 369 -21.38 0.71 -18.02
CA TRP A 369 -22.49 -0.16 -17.64
C TRP A 369 -23.68 0.63 -17.10
N ALA A 370 -23.46 1.58 -16.19
CA ALA A 370 -24.51 2.42 -15.61
C ALA A 370 -25.25 3.26 -16.67
N SER A 371 -24.53 3.78 -17.66
CA SER A 371 -25.14 4.54 -18.77
C SER A 371 -26.06 3.70 -19.66
N HIS A 372 -25.77 2.40 -19.82
CA HIS A 372 -26.58 1.49 -20.63
C HIS A 372 -27.79 0.93 -19.87
N THR A 373 -27.66 0.67 -18.57
CA THR A 373 -28.70 0.01 -17.77
C THR A 373 -29.57 0.99 -16.97
N GLY A 374 -29.12 2.22 -16.79
CA GLY A 374 -29.71 3.16 -15.84
C GLY A 374 -29.43 2.80 -14.37
N GLY A 375 -28.59 1.80 -14.12
CA GLY A 375 -28.21 1.30 -12.80
C GLY A 375 -27.04 2.04 -12.16
N SER A 376 -26.44 1.42 -11.14
CA SER A 376 -25.18 1.90 -10.52
C SER A 376 -24.34 0.72 -10.04
N VAL A 377 -23.02 0.91 -10.00
CA VAL A 377 -22.09 -0.11 -9.49
C VAL A 377 -21.53 0.37 -8.17
N VAL A 378 -21.78 -0.40 -7.11
CA VAL A 378 -21.28 -0.11 -5.77
C VAL A 378 -20.29 -1.17 -5.30
N GLU A 379 -19.34 -0.76 -4.47
CA GLU A 379 -18.40 -1.66 -3.83
C GLU A 379 -18.35 -1.39 -2.32
N LEU A 380 -18.48 -2.47 -1.55
CA LEU A 380 -18.53 -2.45 -0.09
C LEU A 380 -17.33 -3.19 0.47
N HIS A 381 -16.69 -2.60 1.47
CA HIS A 381 -15.49 -3.16 2.06
C HIS A 381 -15.72 -3.52 3.52
N ALA A 382 -15.26 -4.71 3.90
CA ALA A 382 -14.99 -5.07 5.28
C ALA A 382 -13.50 -5.39 5.41
N TYR A 383 -12.78 -4.52 6.09
CA TYR A 383 -11.38 -4.69 6.44
C TYR A 383 -11.27 -5.38 7.79
N SER A 384 -10.23 -6.21 7.92
CA SER A 384 -9.89 -6.89 9.16
C SER A 384 -11.04 -7.72 9.76
N VAL A 385 -11.47 -8.76 9.06
CA VAL A 385 -12.46 -9.71 9.57
C VAL A 385 -11.80 -10.69 10.53
N THR A 386 -12.08 -10.54 11.82
CA THR A 386 -11.46 -11.32 12.91
C THR A 386 -12.28 -12.50 13.38
N ASP A 387 -13.55 -12.58 12.97
CA ASP A 387 -14.52 -13.59 13.44
C ASP A 387 -14.25 -15.00 12.87
N GLY A 388 -13.21 -15.15 12.04
CA GLY A 388 -12.82 -16.39 11.40
C GLY A 388 -12.91 -16.33 9.87
N ASN A 389 -12.79 -17.49 9.22
CA ASN A 389 -12.77 -17.64 7.77
C ASN A 389 -13.72 -18.74 7.25
N ASP A 390 -14.64 -19.21 8.09
CA ASP A 390 -15.58 -20.26 7.68
C ASP A 390 -16.73 -19.73 6.79
N ALA A 391 -17.47 -20.64 6.18
CA ALA A 391 -18.56 -20.31 5.28
C ALA A 391 -19.70 -19.52 5.96
N ARG A 392 -19.91 -19.72 7.28
CA ARG A 392 -20.93 -18.99 8.05
C ARG A 392 -20.49 -17.54 8.25
N VAL A 393 -19.25 -17.30 8.65
CA VAL A 393 -18.67 -15.95 8.83
C VAL A 393 -18.70 -15.17 7.52
N ARG A 394 -18.31 -15.81 6.40
CA ARG A 394 -18.34 -15.17 5.08
C ARG A 394 -19.76 -14.77 4.66
N ARG A 395 -20.74 -15.65 4.89
CA ARG A 395 -22.17 -15.39 4.60
C ARG A 395 -22.75 -14.29 5.50
N ASP A 396 -22.42 -14.29 6.79
CA ASP A 396 -22.84 -13.26 7.73
C ASP A 396 -22.25 -11.89 7.38
N THR A 397 -20.94 -11.85 7.09
CA THR A 397 -20.23 -10.62 6.68
C THR A 397 -20.89 -10.01 5.45
N ARG A 398 -21.13 -10.81 4.40
CA ARG A 398 -21.85 -10.38 3.19
C ARG A 398 -23.24 -9.81 3.52
N SER A 399 -24.01 -10.51 4.34
CA SER A 399 -25.37 -10.09 4.71
C SER A 399 -25.39 -8.79 5.51
N ARG A 400 -24.40 -8.61 6.41
CA ARG A 400 -24.21 -7.40 7.20
C ARG A 400 -23.75 -6.23 6.34
N LEU A 401 -22.87 -6.43 5.36
CA LEU A 401 -22.47 -5.38 4.41
C LEU A 401 -23.68 -4.80 3.67
N TRP A 402 -24.56 -5.65 3.12
CA TRP A 402 -25.80 -5.20 2.51
C TRP A 402 -26.71 -4.42 3.45
N ARG A 403 -26.85 -4.89 4.68
CA ARG A 403 -27.65 -4.20 5.70
C ARG A 403 -27.09 -2.80 5.97
N ARG A 404 -25.76 -2.68 6.14
CA ARG A 404 -25.09 -1.40 6.36
C ARG A 404 -25.19 -0.46 5.16
N LEU A 405 -25.06 -0.97 3.93
CA LEU A 405 -25.31 -0.15 2.73
C LEU A 405 -26.72 0.46 2.76
N ARG A 406 -27.75 -0.32 3.08
CA ARG A 406 -29.15 0.13 3.15
C ARG A 406 -29.45 1.07 4.33
N GLU A 407 -28.59 1.11 5.33
CA GLU A 407 -28.65 2.10 6.40
C GLU A 407 -28.02 3.42 5.96
N VAL A 408 -26.86 3.34 5.30
CA VAL A 408 -26.06 4.51 4.90
C VAL A 408 -26.65 5.19 3.65
N TYR A 409 -27.07 4.39 2.67
CA TYR A 409 -27.76 4.81 1.43
C TYR A 409 -29.16 4.18 1.37
N PRO A 410 -30.17 4.73 2.08
CA PRO A 410 -31.52 4.17 2.15
C PRO A 410 -32.21 3.96 0.80
N GLU A 411 -31.87 4.76 -0.21
CA GLU A 411 -32.37 4.61 -1.58
C GLU A 411 -32.06 3.22 -2.18
N THR A 412 -30.97 2.58 -1.73
CA THR A 412 -30.58 1.24 -2.19
C THR A 412 -31.50 0.12 -1.68
N ARG A 413 -32.42 0.42 -0.74
CA ARG A 413 -33.44 -0.56 -0.29
C ARG A 413 -34.40 -0.96 -1.41
N ALA A 414 -34.63 -0.08 -2.37
CA ALA A 414 -35.47 -0.33 -3.54
C ALA A 414 -34.70 -0.96 -4.71
N ALA A 415 -33.38 -1.05 -4.62
CA ALA A 415 -32.52 -1.60 -5.66
C ALA A 415 -32.30 -3.11 -5.47
N ARG A 416 -32.23 -3.84 -6.58
CA ARG A 416 -31.83 -5.25 -6.63
C ARG A 416 -30.45 -5.35 -7.27
N ALA A 417 -29.61 -6.21 -6.72
CA ALA A 417 -28.36 -6.58 -7.38
C ALA A 417 -28.66 -7.50 -8.58
N VAL A 418 -28.39 -7.01 -9.79
CA VAL A 418 -28.41 -7.79 -11.03
C VAL A 418 -27.30 -8.84 -11.00
N SER A 419 -26.14 -8.44 -10.49
CA SER A 419 -25.00 -9.32 -10.26
C SER A 419 -24.27 -8.88 -8.98
N GLU A 420 -23.54 -9.81 -8.40
CA GLU A 420 -22.72 -9.57 -7.23
C GLU A 420 -21.46 -10.44 -7.28
N GLU A 421 -20.32 -9.83 -6.98
CA GLU A 421 -19.04 -10.49 -6.83
C GLU A 421 -18.53 -10.28 -5.40
N VAL A 422 -18.21 -11.38 -4.70
CA VAL A 422 -17.69 -11.34 -3.33
C VAL A 422 -16.28 -11.91 -3.30
N LEU A 423 -15.31 -11.02 -3.09
CA LEU A 423 -13.92 -11.36 -2.93
C LEU A 423 -13.57 -11.50 -1.45
N TRP A 424 -12.85 -12.56 -1.11
CA TRP A 424 -12.29 -12.77 0.21
C TRP A 424 -10.81 -13.13 0.12
N ARG A 425 -9.94 -12.40 0.82
CA ARG A 425 -8.48 -12.56 0.73
C ARG A 425 -7.81 -12.31 2.08
N ALA A 426 -6.67 -12.94 2.29
CA ALA A 426 -5.84 -12.84 3.50
C ALA A 426 -4.37 -12.95 3.11
N ASP A 427 -3.86 -11.92 2.44
CA ASP A 427 -2.52 -11.89 1.83
C ASP A 427 -1.83 -10.52 1.93
N CYS A 428 -2.40 -9.58 2.70
CA CYS A 428 -1.76 -8.30 3.01
C CYS A 428 -0.73 -8.47 4.15
N PRO A 429 0.43 -7.79 4.11
CA PRO A 429 1.40 -7.89 5.21
C PRO A 429 0.82 -7.32 6.50
N LEU A 430 1.13 -7.95 7.62
CA LEU A 430 0.91 -7.41 8.96
C LEU A 430 2.25 -6.93 9.52
N PHE A 431 2.20 -5.87 10.33
CA PHE A 431 3.36 -5.36 11.05
C PHE A 431 3.11 -5.42 12.56
N PRO A 432 3.28 -6.59 13.20
CA PRO A 432 3.08 -6.76 14.63
C PRO A 432 4.04 -5.90 15.46
N PRO A 433 3.69 -5.62 16.72
CA PRO A 433 4.65 -5.04 17.66
C PRO A 433 5.93 -5.88 17.76
N GLY A 434 7.09 -5.22 17.80
CA GLY A 434 8.42 -5.83 17.87
C GLY A 434 8.89 -6.51 16.58
N SER A 435 8.18 -6.36 15.46
CA SER A 435 8.49 -7.05 14.20
C SER A 435 9.53 -6.35 13.33
N PHE A 436 9.87 -5.09 13.58
CA PHE A 436 10.70 -4.30 12.67
C PHE A 436 12.12 -4.86 12.52
N THR A 437 12.75 -5.27 13.62
CA THR A 437 14.13 -5.76 13.62
C THR A 437 14.28 -7.15 13.00
N SER A 438 13.27 -8.00 13.13
CA SER A 438 13.25 -9.36 12.60
C SER A 438 12.74 -9.45 11.15
N ARG A 439 12.13 -8.38 10.63
CA ARG A 439 11.65 -8.30 9.25
C ARG A 439 12.83 -8.25 8.27
N PRO A 440 12.84 -9.10 7.22
CA PRO A 440 13.94 -9.09 6.27
C PRO A 440 13.96 -7.79 5.45
N GLY A 441 15.17 -7.30 5.19
CA GLY A 441 15.42 -6.15 4.33
C GLY A 441 15.49 -6.51 2.85
N ILE A 442 15.71 -5.49 2.01
CA ILE A 442 15.88 -5.64 0.56
C ILE A 442 17.12 -6.47 0.22
N SER A 443 18.25 -6.18 0.88
CA SER A 443 19.48 -6.97 0.75
C SER A 443 19.31 -8.28 1.53
N THR A 444 19.71 -9.39 0.90
CA THR A 444 19.72 -10.70 1.54
C THR A 444 21.16 -11.15 1.80
N PRO A 445 21.39 -12.17 2.65
CA PRO A 445 22.72 -12.78 2.80
C PRO A 445 23.18 -13.60 1.57
N VAL A 446 22.36 -13.69 0.52
CA VAL A 446 22.66 -14.44 -0.70
C VAL A 446 23.01 -13.43 -1.79
N PRO A 447 24.29 -13.31 -2.20
CA PRO A 447 24.67 -12.41 -3.29
C PRO A 447 23.84 -12.67 -4.56
N GLY A 448 23.32 -11.60 -5.16
CA GLY A 448 22.44 -11.67 -6.34
C GLY A 448 20.96 -11.95 -6.04
N LEU A 449 20.58 -12.24 -4.79
CA LEU A 449 19.19 -12.39 -4.38
C LEU A 449 18.74 -11.16 -3.58
N VAL A 450 17.63 -10.54 -3.98
CA VAL A 450 17.05 -9.38 -3.28
C VAL A 450 15.55 -9.55 -3.06
N LEU A 451 15.03 -8.93 -1.99
CA LEU A 451 13.60 -8.89 -1.70
C LEU A 451 12.99 -7.55 -2.12
N ALA A 452 11.75 -7.59 -2.60
CA ALA A 452 10.96 -6.40 -2.87
C ALA A 452 9.49 -6.65 -2.50
N GLY A 453 8.78 -5.61 -2.08
CA GLY A 453 7.41 -5.73 -1.59
C GLY A 453 7.08 -4.71 -0.51
N ASP A 454 5.80 -4.57 -0.19
CA ASP A 454 5.31 -3.74 0.92
C ASP A 454 5.52 -4.41 2.30
N GLY A 455 5.67 -5.74 2.34
CA GLY A 455 6.05 -6.49 3.54
C GLY A 455 7.55 -6.44 3.88
N ILE A 456 8.38 -5.89 3.00
CA ILE A 456 9.84 -5.85 3.17
C ILE A 456 10.25 -4.61 3.95
N ARG A 457 11.24 -4.76 4.85
CA ARG A 457 11.75 -3.63 5.63
C ARG A 457 12.42 -2.61 4.73
N VAL A 458 12.09 -1.34 4.97
CA VAL A 458 12.77 -0.19 4.38
C VAL A 458 12.79 0.94 5.38
N ASP A 459 13.92 1.60 5.52
CA ASP A 459 14.15 2.64 6.53
C ASP A 459 13.75 4.03 5.99
N LEU A 460 12.70 4.07 5.16
CA LEU A 460 12.12 5.27 4.54
C LEU A 460 10.63 5.39 4.90
N PRO A 461 10.10 6.63 5.02
CA PRO A 461 8.70 6.86 5.38
C PRO A 461 7.78 6.57 4.18
N VAL A 462 7.65 5.29 3.85
CA VAL A 462 6.83 4.78 2.75
C VAL A 462 5.94 3.65 3.26
N ALA A 463 4.72 3.57 2.73
CA ALA A 463 3.72 2.58 3.13
C ALA A 463 2.94 2.09 1.91
N LEU A 464 2.28 0.93 2.05
CA LEU A 464 1.36 0.37 1.04
C LEU A 464 2.01 0.30 -0.36
N MET A 465 1.28 0.75 -1.37
CA MET A 465 1.70 0.75 -2.78
C MET A 465 3.00 1.54 -3.01
N GLU A 466 3.21 2.64 -2.27
CA GLU A 466 4.45 3.42 -2.36
C GLU A 466 5.64 2.64 -1.81
N ARG A 467 5.45 1.89 -0.70
CA ARG A 467 6.51 1.01 -0.17
C ARG A 467 6.86 -0.07 -1.20
N ALA A 468 5.87 -0.70 -1.83
CA ALA A 468 6.12 -1.69 -2.88
C ALA A 468 6.93 -1.11 -4.05
N ALA A 469 6.56 0.07 -4.57
CA ALA A 469 7.31 0.73 -5.64
C ALA A 469 8.73 1.11 -5.21
N THR A 470 8.87 1.60 -3.99
CA THR A 470 10.15 2.02 -3.40
C THR A 470 11.10 0.83 -3.21
N THR A 471 10.63 -0.25 -2.57
CA THR A 471 11.46 -1.45 -2.34
C THR A 471 11.83 -2.14 -3.65
N GLY A 472 10.91 -2.18 -4.64
CA GLY A 472 11.23 -2.65 -5.99
C GLY A 472 12.33 -1.84 -6.65
N ARG A 473 12.29 -0.50 -6.53
CA ARG A 473 13.35 0.35 -7.08
C ARG A 473 14.68 0.18 -6.36
N LEU A 474 14.65 0.11 -5.03
CA LEU A 474 15.86 -0.10 -4.22
C LEU A 474 16.47 -1.50 -4.46
N ALA A 475 15.65 -2.52 -4.68
CA ALA A 475 16.11 -3.87 -5.06
C ALA A 475 16.86 -3.84 -6.40
N ALA A 476 16.31 -3.15 -7.41
CA ALA A 476 17.02 -2.93 -8.67
C ALA A 476 18.33 -2.17 -8.46
N ASN A 477 18.31 -1.08 -7.69
CA ASN A 477 19.52 -0.29 -7.39
C ASN A 477 20.60 -1.12 -6.67
N HIS A 478 20.22 -2.01 -5.75
CA HIS A 478 21.17 -2.89 -5.06
C HIS A 478 21.89 -3.81 -6.04
N LEU A 479 21.17 -4.45 -6.96
CA LEU A 479 21.77 -5.28 -8.00
C LEU A 479 22.63 -4.47 -8.97
N LEU A 480 22.15 -3.30 -9.42
CA LEU A 480 22.88 -2.42 -10.34
C LEU A 480 24.19 -1.91 -9.73
N ALA A 481 24.18 -1.53 -8.45
CA ALA A 481 25.38 -1.14 -7.73
C ALA A 481 26.42 -2.26 -7.70
N GLY A 482 25.99 -3.51 -7.45
CA GLY A 482 26.85 -4.69 -7.51
C GLY A 482 27.47 -4.95 -8.90
N TRP A 483 26.89 -4.38 -9.95
CA TRP A 483 27.41 -4.45 -11.32
C TRP A 483 28.05 -3.14 -11.81
N GLY A 484 28.28 -2.17 -10.92
CA GLY A 484 28.91 -0.89 -11.27
C GLY A 484 28.07 0.03 -12.17
N ALA A 485 26.76 -0.22 -12.29
CA ALA A 485 25.85 0.58 -13.09
C ALA A 485 25.12 1.63 -12.25
N ALA A 486 24.78 2.76 -12.90
CA ALA A 486 24.00 3.82 -12.28
C ALA A 486 22.58 3.33 -11.94
N GLY A 487 22.12 3.62 -10.72
CA GLY A 487 20.76 3.31 -10.29
C GLY A 487 19.73 4.33 -10.77
N HIS A 488 18.60 4.38 -10.07
CA HIS A 488 17.59 5.43 -10.21
C HIS A 488 17.29 6.06 -8.86
N ASP A 489 17.14 7.37 -8.83
CA ASP A 489 16.82 8.09 -7.61
C ASP A 489 15.49 7.63 -7.03
N VAL A 490 15.39 7.70 -5.71
CA VAL A 490 14.15 7.45 -4.96
C VAL A 490 13.72 8.75 -4.32
N VAL A 491 12.44 9.09 -4.43
CA VAL A 491 11.88 10.31 -3.85
C VAL A 491 10.98 9.96 -2.68
N THR A 492 11.11 10.64 -1.56
CA THR A 492 10.36 10.35 -0.34
C THR A 492 9.96 11.61 0.39
N VAL A 493 9.00 11.51 1.32
CA VAL A 493 8.72 12.60 2.26
C VAL A 493 9.91 12.74 3.23
N PRO A 494 10.10 13.87 3.93
CA PRO A 494 11.14 14.01 4.95
C PRO A 494 11.21 12.82 5.90
N THR A 495 12.41 12.31 6.17
CA THR A 495 12.64 11.20 7.12
C THR A 495 12.59 11.64 8.59
N ARG A 496 12.25 12.91 8.84
CA ARG A 496 12.07 13.50 10.17
C ARG A 496 10.94 14.53 10.16
N GLY A 497 10.45 14.96 11.32
CA GLY A 497 9.43 15.99 11.43
C GLY A 497 9.77 17.27 10.65
N ARG A 498 8.80 17.83 9.93
CA ARG A 498 9.03 18.99 9.02
C ARG A 498 9.33 20.28 9.76
N ASN A 499 8.61 20.55 10.83
CA ASN A 499 8.60 21.86 11.51
C ASN A 499 9.71 21.93 12.57
N ALA A 500 10.64 22.88 12.43
CA ALA A 500 11.78 23.02 13.33
C ALA A 500 11.39 23.32 14.79
N ALA A 501 10.35 24.12 15.02
CA ALA A 501 9.87 24.43 16.36
C ALA A 501 9.22 23.20 17.01
N LEU A 502 8.44 22.43 16.26
CA LEU A 502 7.87 21.17 16.74
C LEU A 502 8.95 20.13 17.04
N ARG A 503 10.02 20.07 16.23
CA ARG A 503 11.20 19.23 16.54
C ARG A 503 11.91 19.68 17.81
N ALA A 504 12.09 20.99 18.01
CA ALA A 504 12.71 21.53 19.21
C ALA A 504 11.87 21.22 20.47
N LEU A 505 10.54 21.30 20.35
CA LEU A 505 9.60 20.93 21.41
C LEU A 505 9.71 19.43 21.74
N ALA A 506 9.69 18.57 20.72
CA ALA A 506 9.85 17.13 20.89
C ALA A 506 11.20 16.77 21.52
N ALA A 507 12.29 17.44 21.12
CA ALA A 507 13.61 17.21 21.71
C ALA A 507 13.72 17.68 23.17
N ARG A 508 12.97 18.74 23.55
CA ARG A 508 13.01 19.32 24.90
C ARG A 508 12.12 18.56 25.90
N PHE A 509 10.98 18.05 25.45
CA PHE A 509 9.94 17.49 26.32
C PHE A 509 9.60 16.01 26.04
N GLY A 510 10.12 15.44 24.96
CA GLY A 510 10.00 14.02 24.65
C GLY A 510 10.64 13.17 25.74
N ALA A 511 10.06 12.00 26.00
CA ALA A 511 10.70 11.03 26.87
C ALA A 511 12.07 10.68 26.27
N ARG A 512 13.16 10.92 27.02
CA ARG A 512 14.42 10.24 26.72
C ARG A 512 14.19 8.76 27.05
N PRO A 513 14.59 7.82 26.18
CA PRO A 513 14.57 6.42 26.55
C PRO A 513 15.44 6.29 27.81
N ASP A 514 14.82 5.84 28.90
CA ASP A 514 15.55 5.48 30.10
C ASP A 514 16.43 4.27 29.74
N GLY A 515 17.74 4.52 29.59
CA GLY A 515 18.79 3.51 29.66
C GLY A 515 19.01 2.61 28.44
N VAL A 516 19.79 3.08 27.46
CA VAL A 516 20.82 2.26 26.81
C VAL A 516 22.07 3.13 26.66
N ALA A 517 23.03 2.93 27.57
CA ALA A 517 24.39 3.44 27.42
C ALA A 517 25.01 2.85 26.15
N GLY A 518 25.71 3.70 25.39
CA GLY A 518 26.09 3.44 24.02
C GLY A 518 27.16 2.37 23.80
N GLU A 519 27.27 1.97 22.53
CA GLU A 519 28.52 2.07 21.78
C GLU A 519 28.19 2.02 20.29
N HIS A 520 28.75 2.98 19.55
CA HIS A 520 28.73 3.01 18.10
C HIS A 520 29.68 1.93 17.56
N ALA A 521 29.22 1.09 16.65
CA ALA A 521 30.07 0.46 15.65
C ALA A 521 29.28 0.30 14.33
N PRO A 522 29.81 0.75 13.18
CA PRO A 522 29.16 0.58 11.89
C PRO A 522 29.50 -0.79 11.29
N VAL A 523 28.48 -1.51 10.80
CA VAL A 523 28.59 -2.53 9.75
C VAL A 523 27.39 -2.42 8.83
#